data_AF-A0A194WAI9-F1
#
_entry.id   AF-A0A194WAI9-F1
#
_cell.length_a   1.000
_cell.length_b   1.000
_cell.length_c   1.000
_cell.angle_alpha   90.00
_cell.angle_beta   90.00
_cell.angle_gamma   90.00
#
_symmetry.space_group_name_H-M   'P 1'
#
loop_
_entity.id
_entity.type
_entity.pdbx_description
1 polymer ?
#
loop_
_entity_poly.entity_id
_entity_poly.type
_entity_poly.pdbx_seq_one_letter_code
_entity_poly.pdbx_strand_id
1 'polypeptide(L)'
;MSSSKDQLNKDQMGIVKKHAGHVLEDLLKLPTPLWSDVGYDQRQELCNKLLDRLKEKHNRGIAEIIEADPDIANKILADKVRSMRYGQRLKHQSQHQPQNASLDEQDSASASHNDGFWGFRPQ
;
A
#
# COMPACT_ATOMS: atom_id res chain seq x y z
N MET A 1 30.55 28.42 -10.44
CA MET A 1 30.03 28.12 -9.09
C MET A 1 28.51 28.15 -9.16
N SER A 2 27.84 27.17 -8.52
CA SER A 2 26.37 27.03 -8.35
C SER A 2 25.62 26.50 -9.58
N SER A 3 24.72 25.50 -9.54
CA SER A 3 24.05 24.79 -8.46
C SER A 3 23.68 23.37 -8.92
N SER A 4 24.38 22.34 -8.46
CA SER A 4 23.84 20.99 -8.42
C SER A 4 22.88 20.92 -7.24
N LYS A 5 21.64 21.38 -7.42
CA LYS A 5 20.57 21.05 -6.46
C LYS A 5 20.19 19.61 -6.74
N ASP A 6 20.77 18.71 -5.94
CA ASP A 6 20.57 17.26 -5.92
C ASP A 6 19.10 16.85 -6.09
N GLN A 7 18.69 16.69 -7.34
CA GLN A 7 17.46 16.00 -7.67
C GLN A 7 17.79 14.51 -7.58
N LEU A 8 17.45 13.88 -6.46
CA LEU A 8 17.66 12.45 -6.25
C LEU A 8 17.17 11.66 -7.48
N ASN A 9 18.07 10.89 -8.07
CA ASN A 9 17.72 10.04 -9.21
C ASN A 9 16.65 9.01 -8.79
N LYS A 10 15.86 8.51 -9.74
CA LYS A 10 14.73 7.59 -9.45
C LYS A 10 15.16 6.37 -8.63
N ASP A 11 16.34 5.82 -8.93
CA ASP A 11 16.93 4.70 -8.20
C ASP A 11 17.26 5.05 -6.75
N GLN A 12 17.88 6.21 -6.53
CA GLN A 12 18.21 6.73 -5.19
C GLN A 12 16.94 6.97 -4.37
N MET A 13 15.92 7.57 -4.99
CA MET A 13 14.61 7.76 -4.37
C MET A 13 13.96 6.42 -4.00
N GLY A 14 14.11 5.38 -4.84
CA GLY A 14 13.62 4.03 -4.55
C GLY A 14 14.29 3.41 -3.32
N ILE A 15 15.62 3.54 -3.22
CA ILE A 15 16.40 3.05 -2.08
C ILE A 15 16.00 3.79 -0.81
N VAL A 16 15.95 5.12 -0.86
CA VAL A 16 15.53 5.98 0.25
C VAL A 16 14.14 5.58 0.74
N LYS A 17 13.17 5.44 -0.18
CA LYS A 17 11.81 4.99 0.16
C LYS A 17 11.77 3.61 0.81
N LYS A 18 12.60 2.67 0.35
CA LYS A 18 12.64 1.30 0.92
C LYS A 18 13.18 1.30 2.34
N HIS A 19 14.30 1.98 2.58
CA HIS A 19 14.93 2.05 3.89
C HIS A 19 14.12 2.90 4.88
N ALA A 20 13.76 4.13 4.49
CA ALA A 20 12.91 5.00 5.31
C ALA A 20 11.52 4.41 5.51
N GLY A 21 10.97 3.71 4.50
CA GLY A 21 9.67 3.06 4.60
C GLY A 21 9.62 1.93 5.61
N HIS A 22 10.72 1.20 5.85
CA HIS A 22 10.78 0.18 6.90
C HIS A 22 10.80 0.84 8.28
N VAL A 23 11.60 1.90 8.45
CA VAL A 23 11.64 2.68 9.69
C VAL A 23 10.30 3.35 10.00
N LEU A 24 9.63 3.87 8.98
CA LEU A 24 8.30 4.46 9.11
C LEU A 24 7.23 3.45 9.47
N GLU A 25 7.38 2.18 9.11
CA GLU A 25 6.42 1.14 9.51
C GLU A 25 6.44 0.91 11.02
N ASP A 26 7.63 0.93 11.63
CA ASP A 26 7.79 0.85 13.09
C ASP A 26 7.22 2.10 13.79
N LEU A 27 7.34 3.28 13.17
CA LEU A 27 6.87 4.54 13.74
C LEU A 27 5.35 4.74 13.57
N LEU A 28 4.81 4.41 12.40
CA LEU A 28 3.40 4.51 12.07
C LEU A 28 2.65 3.30 12.63
N LYS A 29 2.38 3.35 13.94
CA LYS A 29 1.56 2.37 14.63
C LYS A 29 0.18 2.22 13.97
N LEU A 30 -0.39 1.01 14.06
CA LEU A 30 -1.76 0.74 13.64
C LEU A 30 -2.76 1.21 14.73
N PRO A 31 -3.90 1.81 14.36
CA PRO A 31 -4.35 2.13 13.00
C PRO A 31 -3.66 3.37 12.43
N THR A 32 -3.19 3.28 11.18
CA THR A 32 -2.45 4.37 10.53
C THR A 32 -3.37 5.58 10.35
N PRO A 33 -3.02 6.78 10.82
CA PRO A 33 -3.87 7.98 10.69
C PRO A 33 -4.02 8.41 9.22
N LEU A 34 -5.06 9.21 8.91
CA LEU A 34 -5.19 9.84 7.58
C LEU A 34 -4.12 10.91 7.49
N TRP A 35 -3.34 10.92 6.41
CA TRP A 35 -2.34 11.97 6.20
C TRP A 35 -2.95 13.38 6.26
N SER A 36 -4.20 13.53 5.79
CA SER A 36 -4.97 14.78 5.85
C SER A 36 -5.28 15.24 7.28
N ASP A 37 -5.44 14.31 8.22
CA ASP A 37 -5.72 14.62 9.63
C ASP A 37 -4.46 14.87 10.46
N VAL A 38 -3.29 14.42 9.96
CA VAL A 38 -2.00 14.70 10.60
C VAL A 38 -1.66 16.17 10.35
N GLY A 39 -1.80 16.99 11.39
CA GLY A 39 -1.43 18.40 11.39
C GLY A 39 0.08 18.62 11.17
N TYR A 40 0.47 19.86 10.86
CA TYR A 40 1.85 20.21 10.53
C TYR A 40 2.84 19.81 11.63
N ASP A 41 2.55 20.13 12.89
CA ASP A 41 3.40 19.80 14.05
C ASP A 41 3.66 18.29 14.16
N GLN A 42 2.64 17.48 13.93
CA GLN A 42 2.73 16.04 14.03
C GLN A 42 3.50 15.44 12.86
N ARG A 43 3.41 16.02 11.65
CA ARG A 43 4.27 15.65 10.52
C ARG A 43 5.73 15.98 10.79
N GLN A 44 6.00 17.13 11.40
CA GLN A 44 7.34 17.55 11.76
C GLN A 44 7.93 16.64 12.85
N GLU A 45 7.15 16.27 13.87
CA GLU A 45 7.56 15.30 14.88
C GLU A 45 7.89 13.93 14.27
N LEU A 46 7.06 13.44 13.34
CA LEU A 46 7.30 12.18 12.63
C LEU A 46 8.56 12.27 11.76
N CYS A 47 8.83 13.41 11.14
CA CYS A 47 10.03 13.65 10.35
C CYS A 47 11.29 13.62 11.24
N ASN A 48 11.24 14.28 12.40
CA ASN A 48 12.33 14.24 13.38
C ASN A 48 12.58 12.82 13.90
N LYS A 49 11.51 12.09 14.25
CA LYS A 49 11.60 10.68 14.68
C LYS A 49 12.16 9.77 13.58
N LEU A 50 11.82 10.03 12.32
CA LEU A 50 12.36 9.32 11.17
C LEU A 50 13.88 9.57 11.05
N LEU A 51 14.31 10.83 11.16
CA LEU A 51 15.72 11.21 11.14
C LEU A 51 16.50 10.55 12.28
N ASP A 52 16.00 10.59 13.52
CA ASP A 52 16.61 9.92 14.67
C ASP A 52 16.80 8.43 14.40
N ARG A 53 15.73 7.74 13.97
CA ARG A 53 15.77 6.30 13.68
C ARG A 53 16.69 5.94 12.52
N LEU A 54 16.78 6.80 11.49
CA LEU A 54 17.72 6.60 10.39
C LEU A 54 19.16 6.76 10.84
N LYS A 55 19.45 7.75 11.72
CA LYS A 55 20.76 7.95 12.34
C LYS A 55 21.13 6.75 13.24
N GLU A 56 20.20 6.23 14.02
CA GLU A 56 20.38 5.02 14.86
C GLU A 56 20.70 3.77 14.01
N LYS A 57 19.99 3.55 12.90
CA LYS A 57 20.23 2.40 11.99
C LYS A 57 21.44 2.60 11.05
N HIS A 58 22.33 3.55 11.34
CA HIS A 58 23.51 3.90 10.52
C HIS A 58 23.19 4.29 9.07
N ASN A 59 21.96 4.67 8.74
CA ASN A 59 21.57 5.15 7.41
C ASN A 59 21.87 6.65 7.27
N ARG A 60 23.12 7.06 7.56
CA ARG A 60 23.53 8.47 7.61
C ARG A 60 23.28 9.20 6.28
N GLY A 61 23.60 8.57 5.14
CA GLY A 61 23.36 9.19 3.83
C GLY A 61 21.88 9.49 3.56
N ILE A 62 20.96 8.63 4.03
CA ILE A 62 19.51 8.87 3.89
C ILE A 62 19.05 9.97 4.84
N ALA A 63 19.60 10.00 6.06
CA ALA A 63 19.31 11.07 7.01
C ALA A 63 19.79 12.43 6.49
N GLU A 64 20.99 12.52 5.90
CA GLU A 64 21.52 13.75 5.31
C GLU A 64 20.67 14.24 4.14
N ILE A 65 20.18 13.34 3.29
CA ILE A 65 19.26 13.68 2.19
C ILE A 65 17.95 14.29 2.73
N ILE A 66 17.37 13.70 3.77
CA ILE A 66 16.14 14.20 4.38
C ILE A 66 16.38 15.52 5.13
N GLU A 67 17.54 15.65 5.77
CA GLU A 67 17.94 16.86 6.48
C GLU A 67 18.16 18.03 5.51
N ALA A 68 18.67 17.74 4.31
CA ALA A 68 18.81 18.71 3.23
C ALA A 68 17.48 19.09 2.57
N ASP A 69 16.52 18.16 2.48
CA ASP A 69 15.20 18.40 1.89
C ASP A 69 14.07 17.71 2.70
N PRO A 70 13.41 18.45 3.61
CA PRO A 70 12.32 17.91 4.43
C PRO A 70 11.05 17.62 3.63
N ASP A 71 10.87 18.19 2.43
CA ASP A 71 9.74 17.86 1.56
C ASP A 71 9.83 16.41 1.05
N ILE A 72 11.04 15.90 0.86
CA ILE A 72 11.27 14.49 0.50
C ILE A 72 10.76 13.58 1.60
N ALA A 73 11.05 13.87 2.88
CA ALA A 73 10.52 13.08 3.99
C ALA A 73 9.01 13.14 4.07
N ASN A 74 8.39 14.32 3.91
CA ASN A 74 6.94 14.45 3.85
C ASN A 74 6.33 13.60 2.74
N LYS A 75 6.96 13.58 1.56
CA LYS A 75 6.51 12.77 0.42
C LYS A 75 6.62 11.28 0.70
N ILE A 76 7.71 10.84 1.32
CA ILE A 76 7.90 9.42 1.71
C ILE A 76 6.89 9.02 2.79
N LEU A 77 6.68 9.87 3.80
CA LEU A 77 5.68 9.66 4.85
C LEU A 77 4.27 9.52 4.26
N ALA A 78 3.86 10.44 3.39
CA ALA A 78 2.54 10.41 2.75
C ALA A 78 2.33 9.15 1.90
N ASP A 79 3.35 8.75 1.13
CA ASP A 79 3.32 7.56 0.29
C ASP A 79 3.23 6.28 1.14
N LYS A 80 3.99 6.21 2.25
CA LYS A 80 3.96 5.08 3.18
C LYS A 80 2.61 4.97 3.90
N VAL A 81 2.06 6.08 4.41
CA VAL A 81 0.73 6.12 5.05
C VAL A 81 -0.35 5.60 4.09
N ARG A 82 -0.31 6.04 2.83
CA ARG A 82 -1.24 5.57 1.79
C ARG A 82 -1.09 4.07 1.54
N SER A 83 0.15 3.58 1.43
CA SER A 83 0.46 2.15 1.23
C SER A 83 -0.03 1.28 2.39
N MET A 84 0.24 1.68 3.64
CA MET A 84 -0.21 0.95 4.84
C MET A 84 -1.74 0.91 4.95
N ARG A 85 -2.42 2.00 4.64
CA ARG A 85 -3.89 2.03 4.61
C ARG A 85 -4.46 1.18 3.47
N TYR A 86 -3.84 1.20 2.29
CA TYR A 86 -4.23 0.30 1.21
C TYR A 86 -4.08 -1.17 1.63
N GLY A 87 -2.96 -1.53 2.28
CA GLY A 87 -2.73 -2.86 2.84
C GLY A 87 -3.75 -3.25 3.93
N GLN A 88 -4.15 -2.32 4.80
CA GLN A 88 -5.21 -2.58 5.81
C GLN A 88 -6.56 -2.85 5.15
N ARG A 89 -6.94 -2.07 4.13
CA ARG A 89 -8.19 -2.32 3.38
C ARG A 89 -8.17 -3.69 2.71
N LEU A 90 -7.06 -4.08 2.09
CA LEU A 90 -6.91 -5.40 1.48
C LEU A 90 -7.01 -6.52 2.52
N LYS A 91 -6.30 -6.42 3.66
CA LYS A 91 -6.39 -7.42 4.74
C LYS A 91 -7.82 -7.57 5.25
N HIS A 92 -8.55 -6.48 5.43
CA HIS A 92 -9.96 -6.52 5.83
C HIS A 92 -10.89 -7.03 4.72
N GLN A 93 -10.63 -6.74 3.44
CA GLN A 93 -11.38 -7.30 2.32
C GLN A 93 -11.13 -8.81 2.14
N SER A 94 -9.90 -9.29 2.34
CA SER A 94 -9.57 -10.70 2.29
C SER A 94 -10.18 -11.50 3.46
N GLN A 95 -10.55 -10.85 4.56
CA GLN A 95 -11.34 -11.45 5.64
C GLN A 95 -12.84 -11.56 5.32
N HIS A 96 -13.32 -10.85 4.28
CA HIS A 96 -14.71 -10.87 3.81
C HIS A 96 -14.84 -11.46 2.39
N GLN A 97 -13.90 -12.30 1.96
CA GLN A 97 -14.17 -13.18 0.84
C GLN A 97 -14.92 -14.40 1.39
N PRO A 98 -16.23 -14.57 1.10
CA PRO A 98 -16.83 -15.87 1.28
C PRO A 98 -16.04 -16.84 0.41
N GLN A 99 -15.53 -17.89 1.03
CA GLN A 99 -15.05 -19.09 0.35
C GLN A 99 -16.22 -19.59 -0.50
N ASN A 100 -16.26 -19.22 -1.78
CA ASN A 100 -17.09 -19.95 -2.74
C ASN A 100 -16.36 -21.27 -2.99
N ALA A 101 -16.57 -22.19 -2.05
CA ALA A 101 -16.44 -23.60 -2.26
C ALA A 101 -17.60 -24.03 -3.18
N SER A 102 -17.25 -24.40 -4.41
CA SER A 102 -17.91 -25.42 -5.22
C SER A 102 -16.82 -25.84 -6.23
N LEU A 103 -16.18 -27.01 -6.20
CA LEU A 103 -16.68 -28.35 -5.90
C LEU A 103 -18.15 -28.50 -6.25
N ASP A 104 -18.41 -28.68 -7.54
CA ASP A 104 -19.18 -29.85 -7.94
C ASP A 104 -18.48 -30.48 -9.14
N GLU A 105 -17.74 -31.53 -8.84
CA GLU A 105 -17.19 -32.49 -9.76
C GLU A 105 -18.20 -33.64 -9.78
N GLN A 106 -19.10 -33.69 -10.77
CA GLN A 106 -19.92 -34.87 -11.11
C GLN A 106 -20.65 -34.59 -12.44
N ASP A 107 -20.15 -35.09 -13.56
CA ASP A 107 -20.29 -36.45 -14.08
C ASP A 107 -21.50 -36.59 -15.03
N SER A 108 -21.30 -37.47 -16.01
CA SER A 108 -22.30 -38.10 -16.86
C SER A 108 -22.86 -37.27 -18.04
N ALA A 109 -22.01 -37.15 -19.06
CA ALA A 109 -22.50 -37.31 -20.43
C ALA A 109 -23.11 -38.72 -20.55
N SER A 110 -24.44 -38.81 -20.48
CA SER A 110 -25.19 -40.00 -20.85
C SER A 110 -26.36 -39.60 -21.73
N ALA A 111 -26.45 -40.30 -22.84
CA ALA A 111 -27.39 -40.12 -23.92
C ALA A 111 -28.86 -40.35 -23.52
N SER A 112 -29.74 -39.93 -24.44
CA SER A 112 -30.98 -40.60 -24.85
C SER A 112 -32.28 -39.85 -24.56
N HIS A 113 -33.02 -39.61 -25.65
CA HIS A 113 -34.47 -39.75 -25.78
C HIS A 113 -35.38 -39.09 -24.73
N ASN A 114 -36.25 -38.17 -25.16
CA ASN A 114 -37.57 -38.51 -25.72
C ASN A 114 -38.50 -37.29 -25.68
N ASP A 115 -39.36 -37.25 -26.69
CA ASP A 115 -40.56 -36.44 -26.91
C ASP A 115 -41.29 -35.83 -25.70
N GLY A 116 -41.86 -34.64 -25.90
CA GLY A 116 -43.10 -34.28 -25.22
C GLY A 116 -43.42 -32.81 -25.02
N PHE A 117 -44.19 -32.27 -25.98
CA PHE A 117 -45.51 -31.69 -25.69
C PHE A 117 -45.62 -30.23 -25.16
N TRP A 118 -46.73 -29.60 -25.56
CA TRP A 118 -47.21 -28.23 -25.32
C TRP A 118 -46.51 -27.13 -26.13
N GLY A 119 -47.10 -26.50 -27.15
CA GLY A 119 -48.50 -26.18 -27.41
C GLY A 119 -48.61 -24.67 -27.55
N PHE A 120 -48.70 -24.15 -28.77
CA PHE A 120 -49.15 -22.77 -29.00
C PHE A 120 -49.74 -22.63 -30.41
N ARG A 121 -51.06 -22.46 -30.45
CA ARG A 121 -51.88 -22.06 -31.60
C ARG A 121 -52.16 -20.55 -31.43
N PRO A 122 -52.19 -19.75 -32.51
CA PRO A 122 -53.46 -19.07 -32.78
C PRO A 122 -53.81 -18.92 -34.27
N GLN A 123 -55.14 -18.96 -34.47
CA GLN A 123 -56.02 -18.65 -35.61
C GLN A 123 -55.57 -18.90 -37.05
#